data_AF-A0A845ZAW0-F1
#
_entry.id   AF-A0A845ZAW0-F1
#
_cell.length_a   1.000
_cell.length_b   1.000
_cell.length_c   1.000
_cell.angle_alpha   90.00
_cell.angle_beta   90.00
_cell.angle_gamma   90.00
#
_symmetry.space_group_name_H-M   'P 1'
#
loop_
_entity.id
_entity.type
_entity.pdbx_description
1 polymer ?
#
loop_
_entity_poly.entity_id
_entity_poly.type
_entity_poly.pdbx_seq_one_letter_code
_entity_poly.pdbx_strand_id
1 'polypeptide(L)'
;MYDLPSEDPEEPGLPDEFHDFQPQLLRETCQPPNYPREEMFIGTDLNLYYDSHHLLWHKRPDWFLVLGITPAQQQQDLRWSYVVWQEGRAPFLVVELLSPGTEAEDLGQTLRSANKPPTKWQAYEQYMRIPYYVVFDRVLMQSLMGETPRPRCIAYENQLRVFQLIVTQYQEVELSEPKFWIPELELGLGVWQGKYQDTEGLWLRWYDGAGNWIETSAERAERQKQRAEQESQRAERLAEKLRTLGINPDDL
;
A
#
# COMPACT_ATOMS: atom_id res chain seq x y z
N MET A 1 -21.69 10.39 -3.00
CA MET A 1 -21.40 9.47 -1.88
C MET A 1 -22.73 9.16 -1.22
N TYR A 2 -23.11 7.89 -1.15
CA TYR A 2 -24.40 7.46 -0.62
C TYR A 2 -24.39 7.49 0.91
N ASP A 3 -25.53 7.78 1.55
CA ASP A 3 -25.68 7.80 3.03
C ASP A 3 -25.91 6.38 3.62
N LEU A 4 -25.46 5.34 2.91
CA LEU A 4 -25.55 3.93 3.33
C LEU A 4 -24.16 3.45 3.78
N PRO A 5 -24.09 2.64 4.86
CA PRO A 5 -22.82 2.08 5.32
C PRO A 5 -22.24 1.18 4.24
N SER A 6 -20.92 1.25 4.06
CA SER A 6 -20.18 0.41 3.13
C SER A 6 -19.64 -0.87 3.81
N GLU A 7 -19.75 -0.96 5.13
CA GLU A 7 -19.35 -2.11 5.94
C GLU A 7 -20.53 -2.63 6.76
N ASP A 8 -20.66 -3.95 6.84
CA ASP A 8 -21.45 -4.64 7.86
C ASP A 8 -20.47 -5.41 8.77
N PRO A 9 -20.41 -5.11 10.09
CA PRO A 9 -19.56 -5.84 11.02
C PRO A 9 -19.79 -7.36 11.04
N GLU A 10 -20.96 -7.84 10.61
CA GLU A 10 -21.29 -9.26 10.51
C GLU A 10 -20.95 -9.88 9.14
N GLU A 11 -20.71 -9.06 8.10
CA GLU A 11 -20.31 -9.49 6.76
C GLU A 11 -18.94 -8.92 6.37
N PRO A 12 -17.83 -9.55 6.82
CA PRO A 12 -16.49 -9.08 6.50
C PRO A 12 -16.19 -9.23 5.00
N GLY A 13 -16.14 -8.10 4.30
CA GLY A 13 -15.75 -7.97 2.89
C GLY A 13 -14.90 -6.71 2.68
N LEU A 14 -14.46 -6.46 1.44
CA LEU A 14 -13.81 -5.20 1.11
C LEU A 14 -14.79 -4.04 1.35
N PRO A 15 -14.37 -2.99 2.06
CA PRO A 15 -15.30 -1.95 2.48
C PRO A 15 -15.68 -1.00 1.34
N ASP A 16 -14.81 -0.76 0.36
CA ASP A 16 -15.10 0.00 -0.85
C ASP A 16 -14.08 -0.28 -1.98
N GLU A 17 -14.30 0.29 -3.17
CA GLU A 17 -13.39 0.12 -4.33
C GLU A 17 -11.97 0.68 -4.07
N PHE A 18 -11.82 1.65 -3.17
CA PHE A 18 -10.50 2.18 -2.84
C PHE A 18 -9.65 1.15 -2.10
N HIS A 19 -10.27 0.32 -1.25
CA HIS A 19 -9.57 -0.78 -0.57
C HIS A 19 -9.21 -1.94 -1.52
N ASP A 20 -9.81 -2.00 -2.70
CA ASP A 20 -9.31 -2.88 -3.77
C ASP A 20 -8.10 -2.26 -4.49
N PHE A 21 -8.21 -1.00 -4.93
CA PHE A 21 -7.20 -0.38 -5.77
C PHE A 21 -5.93 0.06 -5.02
N GLN A 22 -6.05 0.60 -3.82
CA GLN A 22 -4.92 1.15 -3.09
C GLN A 22 -3.85 0.09 -2.73
N PRO A 23 -4.19 -1.12 -2.24
CA PRO A 23 -3.20 -2.17 -2.00
C PRO A 23 -2.54 -2.69 -3.28
N GLN A 24 -3.25 -2.69 -4.42
CA GLN A 24 -2.68 -3.06 -5.72
C GLN A 24 -1.60 -2.06 -6.16
N LEU A 25 -1.88 -0.76 -6.08
CA LEU A 25 -0.90 0.28 -6.39
C LEU A 25 0.35 0.18 -5.49
N LEU A 26 0.17 -0.06 -4.19
CA LEU A 26 1.27 -0.29 -3.26
C LEU A 26 2.11 -1.51 -3.67
N ARG A 27 1.47 -2.63 -4.02
CA ARG A 27 2.15 -3.86 -4.46
C ARG A 27 2.93 -3.65 -5.76
N GLU A 28 2.34 -2.96 -6.74
CA GLU A 28 2.99 -2.69 -8.02
C GLU A 28 4.22 -1.81 -7.88
N THR A 29 4.13 -0.77 -7.05
CA THR A 29 5.17 0.27 -6.93
C THR A 29 6.19 -0.01 -5.83
N CYS A 30 5.95 -0.96 -4.92
CA CYS A 30 6.94 -1.42 -3.94
C CYS A 30 8.08 -2.18 -4.63
N GLN A 31 9.14 -1.46 -5.01
CA GLN A 31 10.30 -1.98 -5.74
C GLN A 31 11.60 -1.49 -5.06
N PRO A 32 11.91 -1.94 -3.83
CA PRO A 32 13.11 -1.52 -3.12
C PRO A 32 14.37 -1.92 -3.90
N PRO A 33 15.31 -1.00 -4.15
CA PRO A 33 16.50 -1.29 -4.96
C PRO A 33 17.48 -2.23 -4.25
N ASN A 34 17.42 -2.30 -2.91
CA ASN A 34 18.30 -3.09 -2.07
C ASN A 34 17.71 -4.46 -1.64
N TYR A 35 16.46 -4.76 -2.02
CA TYR A 35 15.80 -6.03 -1.73
C TYR A 35 15.22 -6.66 -3.01
N PRO A 36 15.71 -7.84 -3.43
CA PRO A 36 15.16 -8.54 -4.59
C PRO A 36 13.75 -9.07 -4.29
N ARG A 37 12.89 -9.20 -5.32
CA ARG A 37 11.50 -9.68 -5.17
C ARG A 37 11.43 -11.10 -4.59
N GLU A 38 12.47 -11.89 -4.80
CA GLU A 38 12.63 -13.26 -4.35
C GLU A 38 12.94 -13.37 -2.85
N GLU A 39 13.23 -12.25 -2.18
CA GLU A 39 13.50 -12.17 -0.74
C GLU A 39 12.45 -11.35 0.01
N MET A 40 11.29 -11.09 -0.61
CA MET A 40 10.19 -10.41 0.06
C MET A 40 8.84 -11.06 -0.23
N PHE A 41 7.93 -10.87 0.72
CA PHE A 41 6.53 -11.23 0.57
C PHE A 41 5.66 -10.01 0.89
N ILE A 42 4.68 -9.75 0.01
CA ILE A 42 3.65 -8.74 0.21
C ILE A 42 2.32 -9.46 0.39
N GLY A 43 1.66 -9.24 1.52
CA GLY A 43 0.30 -9.69 1.80
C GLY A 43 -0.70 -8.54 1.70
N THR A 44 -1.91 -8.83 1.24
CA THR A 44 -3.03 -7.89 1.13
C THR A 44 -4.29 -8.64 1.52
N ASP A 45 -5.07 -8.12 2.47
CA ASP A 45 -6.25 -8.79 3.04
C ASP A 45 -6.01 -10.26 3.43
N LEU A 46 -4.81 -10.57 3.90
CA LEU A 46 -4.39 -11.92 4.24
C LEU A 46 -4.34 -12.08 5.77
N ASN A 47 -4.92 -13.16 6.29
CA ASN A 47 -4.88 -13.46 7.71
C ASN A 47 -3.43 -13.59 8.19
N LEU A 48 -3.08 -12.81 9.20
CA LEU A 48 -1.77 -12.71 9.81
C LEU A 48 -1.85 -13.24 11.26
N TYR A 49 -1.37 -14.47 11.45
CA TYR A 49 -1.34 -15.13 12.76
C TYR A 49 0.00 -14.90 13.45
N TYR A 50 -0.05 -14.50 14.73
CA TYR A 50 1.12 -13.99 15.44
C TYR A 50 1.37 -14.60 16.82
N ASP A 51 0.50 -15.48 17.32
CA ASP A 51 0.65 -16.12 18.62
C ASP A 51 0.41 -17.65 18.54
N SER A 52 1.46 -18.44 18.75
CA SER A 52 1.40 -19.89 18.71
C SER A 52 0.61 -20.51 19.87
N HIS A 53 0.37 -19.77 20.95
CA HIS A 53 -0.46 -20.21 22.07
C HIS A 53 -1.95 -19.88 21.86
N HIS A 54 -2.28 -18.99 20.92
CA HIS A 54 -3.64 -18.56 20.62
C HIS A 54 -3.92 -18.65 19.12
N LEU A 55 -4.11 -19.88 18.61
CA LEU A 55 -4.22 -20.19 17.18
C LEU A 55 -5.40 -19.52 16.44
N LEU A 56 -6.38 -18.96 17.16
CA LEU A 56 -7.49 -18.22 16.57
C LEU A 56 -7.23 -16.71 16.50
N TRP A 57 -6.18 -16.21 17.15
CA TRP A 57 -5.82 -14.81 17.12
C TRP A 57 -5.07 -14.49 15.83
N HIS A 58 -5.70 -13.69 14.99
CA HIS A 58 -5.13 -13.14 13.79
C HIS A 58 -5.54 -11.69 13.62
N LYS A 59 -4.78 -10.97 12.80
CA LYS A 59 -5.20 -9.71 12.20
C LYS A 59 -5.29 -9.89 10.69
N ARG A 60 -5.93 -8.95 10.01
CA ARG A 60 -6.07 -8.96 8.56
C ARG A 60 -5.77 -7.55 8.05
N PRO A 61 -4.48 -7.19 7.94
CA PRO A 61 -4.08 -5.86 7.48
C PRO A 61 -4.42 -5.69 5.99
N ASP A 62 -4.77 -4.47 5.59
CA ASP A 62 -5.02 -4.14 4.17
C ASP A 62 -3.77 -4.40 3.32
N TRP A 63 -2.58 -4.10 3.86
CA TRP A 63 -1.31 -4.36 3.19
C TRP A 63 -0.17 -4.56 4.19
N PHE A 64 0.72 -5.52 3.95
CA PHE A 64 1.95 -5.70 4.73
C PHE A 64 3.11 -6.26 3.92
N LEU A 65 4.33 -5.91 4.33
CA LEU A 65 5.59 -6.34 3.74
C LEU A 65 6.41 -7.15 4.74
N VAL A 66 6.92 -8.29 4.30
CA VAL A 66 7.88 -9.13 5.03
C VAL A 66 9.17 -9.20 4.22
N LEU A 67 10.31 -8.98 4.89
CA LEU A 67 11.64 -9.04 4.29
C LEU A 67 12.39 -10.32 4.69
N GLY A 68 13.28 -10.78 3.82
CA GLY A 68 14.11 -11.97 4.04
C GLY A 68 13.33 -13.29 3.99
N ILE A 69 12.30 -13.36 3.14
CA ILE A 69 11.44 -14.53 2.98
C ILE A 69 11.21 -14.84 1.50
N THR A 70 11.20 -16.14 1.16
CA THR A 70 10.98 -16.57 -0.22
C THR A 70 9.48 -16.54 -0.57
N PRO A 71 9.07 -15.88 -1.68
CA PRO A 71 7.71 -15.94 -2.17
C PRO A 71 7.41 -17.30 -2.81
N ALA A 72 6.13 -17.66 -2.85
CA ALA A 72 5.66 -18.87 -3.51
C ALA A 72 6.04 -18.85 -5.00
N GLN A 73 6.60 -19.96 -5.50
CA GLN A 73 6.98 -20.12 -6.91
C GLN A 73 5.94 -20.92 -7.69
N GLN A 74 5.09 -21.68 -7.00
CA GLN A 74 4.00 -22.45 -7.59
C GLN A 74 2.68 -22.07 -6.94
N GLN A 75 1.58 -22.18 -7.70
CA GLN A 75 0.24 -21.82 -7.22
C GLN A 75 -0.15 -22.58 -5.94
N GLN A 76 0.23 -23.86 -5.84
CA GLN A 76 -0.03 -24.70 -4.68
C GLN A 76 0.70 -24.27 -3.40
N ASP A 77 1.75 -23.46 -3.54
CA ASP A 77 2.54 -22.92 -2.42
C ASP A 77 2.05 -21.52 -1.99
N LEU A 78 1.03 -20.96 -2.67
CA LEU A 78 0.46 -19.67 -2.29
C LEU A 78 -0.09 -19.74 -0.86
N ARG A 79 0.21 -18.71 -0.08
CA ARG A 79 -0.17 -18.62 1.33
C ARG A 79 -1.67 -18.34 1.47
N TRP A 80 -2.38 -19.22 2.17
CA TRP A 80 -3.77 -18.99 2.57
C TRP A 80 -3.87 -18.03 3.76
N SER A 81 -2.80 -17.99 4.54
CA SER A 81 -2.57 -17.09 5.65
C SER A 81 -1.07 -16.96 5.86
N TYR A 82 -0.64 -15.88 6.49
CA TYR A 82 0.74 -15.71 6.92
C TYR A 82 0.84 -16.07 8.41
N VAL A 83 1.65 -17.08 8.74
CA VAL A 83 1.76 -17.62 10.10
C VAL A 83 3.16 -17.34 10.65
N VAL A 84 3.30 -16.32 11.48
CA VAL A 84 4.61 -15.77 11.90
C VAL A 84 5.53 -16.83 12.50
N TRP A 85 5.01 -17.74 13.34
CA TRP A 85 5.84 -18.77 13.98
C TRP A 85 6.24 -19.93 13.05
N GLN A 86 5.54 -20.11 11.92
CA GLN A 86 5.93 -21.09 10.89
C GLN A 86 6.94 -20.49 9.91
N GLU A 87 6.72 -19.23 9.53
CA GLU A 87 7.58 -18.48 8.61
C GLU A 87 8.88 -17.98 9.28
N GLY A 88 8.88 -17.85 10.61
CA GLY A 88 10.04 -17.37 11.39
C GLY A 88 10.36 -15.89 11.20
N ARG A 89 9.49 -15.13 10.52
CA ARG A 89 9.66 -13.71 10.20
C ARG A 89 8.36 -12.96 10.46
N ALA A 90 8.43 -11.89 11.25
CA ALA A 90 7.32 -10.94 11.39
C ALA A 90 7.34 -9.93 10.23
N PRO A 91 6.20 -9.25 9.94
CA PRO A 91 6.20 -8.15 9.00
C PRO A 91 7.17 -7.03 9.40
N PHE A 92 7.74 -6.40 8.38
CA PHE A 92 8.60 -5.23 8.49
C PHE A 92 7.77 -3.93 8.48
N LEU A 93 6.72 -3.90 7.67
CA LEU A 93 5.83 -2.75 7.49
C LEU A 93 4.39 -3.24 7.35
N VAL A 94 3.46 -2.54 8.00
CA VAL A 94 2.01 -2.69 7.81
C VAL A 94 1.41 -1.34 7.40
N VAL A 95 0.46 -1.37 6.48
CA VAL A 95 -0.37 -0.23 6.09
C VAL A 95 -1.84 -0.60 6.36
N GLU A 96 -2.55 0.26 7.06
CA GLU A 96 -4.00 0.19 7.25
C GLU A 96 -4.65 1.42 6.59
N LEU A 97 -5.75 1.18 5.88
CA LEU A 97 -6.56 2.18 5.23
C LEU A 97 -7.78 2.40 6.13
N LEU A 98 -7.97 3.62 6.64
CA LEU A 98 -9.08 3.86 7.55
C LEU A 98 -10.41 3.84 6.81
N SER A 99 -11.35 3.12 7.41
CA SER A 99 -12.75 3.10 7.04
C SER A 99 -13.61 3.71 8.15
N PRO A 100 -14.87 4.10 7.87
CA PRO A 100 -15.76 4.65 8.89
C PRO A 100 -16.04 3.64 10.02
N GLY A 101 -15.34 3.78 11.16
CA GLY A 101 -15.57 2.97 12.36
C GLY A 101 -14.35 2.22 12.91
N THR A 102 -13.24 2.18 12.18
CA THR A 102 -12.01 1.46 12.55
C THR A 102 -10.91 2.38 13.12
N GLU A 103 -11.05 3.69 12.93
CA GLU A 103 -10.11 4.74 13.37
C GLU A 103 -9.61 4.56 14.82
N ALA A 104 -10.52 4.39 15.78
CA ALA A 104 -10.12 4.27 17.19
C ALA A 104 -9.32 2.99 17.49
N GLU A 105 -9.48 1.91 16.73
CA GLU A 105 -8.67 0.70 16.88
C GLU A 105 -7.30 0.87 16.20
N ASP A 106 -7.30 1.40 14.97
CA ASP A 106 -6.08 1.62 14.18
C ASP A 106 -5.17 2.70 14.79
N LEU A 107 -5.72 3.67 15.50
CA LEU A 107 -4.94 4.70 16.22
C LEU A 107 -4.58 4.31 17.66
N GLY A 108 -4.84 3.07 18.07
CA GLY A 108 -4.52 2.59 19.41
C GLY A 108 -5.32 3.24 20.54
N GLN A 109 -6.43 3.92 20.21
CA GLN A 109 -7.30 4.61 21.18
C GLN A 109 -8.30 3.66 21.85
N THR A 110 -8.43 2.44 21.33
CA THR A 110 -9.33 1.41 21.88
C THR A 110 -8.64 0.63 23.00
N LEU A 111 -9.23 0.66 24.20
CA LEU A 111 -8.82 -0.21 25.30
C LEU A 111 -9.29 -1.64 25.05
N ARG A 112 -8.40 -2.60 25.28
CA ARG A 112 -8.72 -4.03 25.21
C ARG A 112 -9.75 -4.40 26.29
N SER A 113 -10.85 -5.04 25.89
CA SER A 113 -11.77 -5.69 26.82
C SER A 113 -11.20 -7.02 27.34
N ALA A 114 -11.44 -7.33 28.61
CA ALA A 114 -11.05 -8.63 29.19
C ALA A 114 -11.61 -9.79 28.35
N ASN A 115 -10.77 -10.79 28.06
CA ASN A 115 -11.05 -11.97 27.23
C ASN A 115 -11.20 -11.75 25.71
N LYS A 116 -10.90 -10.57 25.17
CA LYS A 116 -10.78 -10.38 23.71
C LYS A 116 -9.33 -10.49 23.21
N PRO A 117 -9.11 -10.81 21.92
CA PRO A 117 -7.77 -10.73 21.31
C PRO A 117 -7.16 -9.31 21.47
N PRO A 118 -5.83 -9.17 21.39
CA PRO A 118 -5.17 -7.86 21.30
C PRO A 118 -5.77 -6.97 20.20
N THR A 119 -5.77 -5.66 20.40
CA THR A 119 -6.11 -4.69 19.33
C THR A 119 -5.08 -4.77 18.19
N LYS A 120 -5.40 -4.21 17.02
CA LYS A 120 -4.41 -4.09 15.92
C LYS A 120 -3.09 -3.46 16.40
N TRP A 121 -3.19 -2.30 17.07
CA TRP A 121 -2.03 -1.62 17.65
C TRP A 121 -1.19 -2.52 18.56
N GLN A 122 -1.83 -3.20 19.53
CA GLN A 122 -1.12 -4.10 20.46
C GLN A 122 -0.47 -5.28 19.74
N ALA A 123 -1.16 -5.88 18.75
CA ALA A 123 -0.62 -6.99 17.98
C ALA A 123 0.63 -6.56 17.19
N TYR A 124 0.57 -5.41 16.51
CA TYR A 124 1.67 -4.89 15.71
C TYR A 124 2.85 -4.42 16.58
N GLU A 125 2.59 -3.66 17.64
CA GLU A 125 3.61 -3.07 18.51
C GLU A 125 4.26 -4.08 19.47
N GLN A 126 3.46 -4.89 20.15
CA GLN A 126 3.89 -5.65 21.33
C GLN A 126 4.18 -7.11 21.00
N TYR A 127 3.35 -7.73 20.16
CA TYR A 127 3.51 -9.15 19.80
C TYR A 127 4.45 -9.31 18.60
N MET A 128 4.19 -8.61 17.50
CA MET A 128 4.96 -8.77 16.26
C MET A 128 6.17 -7.82 16.15
N ARG A 129 6.19 -6.73 16.93
CA ARG A 129 7.29 -5.76 16.95
C ARG A 129 7.58 -5.19 15.56
N ILE A 130 6.52 -4.87 14.80
CA ILE A 130 6.62 -4.44 13.41
C ILE A 130 7.29 -3.05 13.37
N PRO A 131 8.44 -2.88 12.71
CA PRO A 131 9.19 -1.62 12.72
C PRO A 131 8.40 -0.39 12.27
N TYR A 132 7.58 -0.54 11.22
CA TYR A 132 6.80 0.55 10.64
C TYR A 132 5.32 0.21 10.59
N TYR A 133 4.50 1.15 11.06
CA TYR A 133 3.05 1.07 10.96
C TYR A 133 2.53 2.35 10.32
N VAL A 134 1.78 2.23 9.23
CA VAL A 134 1.27 3.35 8.44
C VAL A 134 -0.25 3.31 8.46
N VAL A 135 -0.84 4.46 8.68
CA VAL A 135 -2.29 4.65 8.63
C VAL A 135 -2.58 5.73 7.59
N PHE A 136 -3.52 5.45 6.69
CA PHE A 136 -3.98 6.43 5.70
C PHE A 136 -5.46 6.68 5.85
N ASP A 137 -5.80 7.90 6.25
CA ASP A 137 -7.18 8.33 6.40
C ASP A 137 -7.63 9.12 5.17
N ARG A 138 -8.51 8.53 4.36
CA ARG A 138 -9.07 9.20 3.19
C ARG A 138 -10.13 10.24 3.59
N VAL A 139 -10.87 10.07 4.69
CA VAL A 139 -12.15 10.75 4.90
C VAL A 139 -12.37 11.21 6.35
N LEU A 140 -12.63 12.51 6.50
CA LEU A 140 -13.17 13.07 7.75
C LEU A 140 -14.67 12.76 7.86
N MET A 141 -15.05 12.04 8.90
CA MET A 141 -16.44 11.80 9.29
C MET A 141 -16.89 12.79 10.36
N GLN A 142 -18.14 13.24 10.29
CA GLN A 142 -18.77 13.93 11.42
C GLN A 142 -20.09 13.26 11.81
N SER A 143 -20.25 13.04 13.11
CA SER A 143 -21.53 12.66 13.69
C SER A 143 -22.41 13.90 13.77
N LEU A 144 -23.50 13.94 13.00
CA LEU A 144 -24.50 14.99 13.11
C LEU A 144 -25.47 14.62 14.25
N MET A 145 -25.57 15.48 15.27
CA MET A 145 -26.62 15.31 16.29
C MET A 145 -27.99 15.65 15.67
N GLY A 146 -28.79 14.63 15.36
CA GLY A 146 -30.13 14.73 14.76
C GLY A 146 -30.80 13.35 14.63
N GLU A 147 -32.05 13.29 14.16
CA GLU A 147 -32.93 12.09 14.16
C GLU A 147 -32.40 10.84 13.42
N THR A 148 -31.24 10.95 12.75
CA THR A 148 -30.49 9.83 12.19
C THR A 148 -29.09 9.74 12.84
N PRO A 149 -28.75 8.64 13.55
CA PRO A 149 -27.49 8.50 14.27
C PRO A 149 -26.36 8.02 13.33
N ARG A 150 -26.15 8.68 12.18
CA ARG A 150 -25.21 8.19 11.16
C ARG A 150 -24.09 9.19 10.87
N PRO A 151 -22.81 8.78 10.94
CA PRO A 151 -21.70 9.61 10.52
C PRO A 151 -21.82 9.88 9.01
N ARG A 152 -21.63 11.14 8.62
CA ARG A 152 -21.58 11.55 7.22
C ARG A 152 -20.15 11.92 6.87
N CYS A 153 -19.71 11.52 5.68
CA CYS A 153 -18.47 12.02 5.10
C CYS A 153 -18.61 13.53 4.92
N ILE A 154 -17.80 14.31 5.62
CA ILE A 154 -17.85 15.78 5.54
C ILE A 154 -16.68 16.37 4.75
N ALA A 155 -15.53 15.70 4.72
CA ALA A 155 -14.38 16.08 3.91
C ALA A 155 -13.50 14.88 3.59
N TYR A 156 -12.61 15.01 2.61
CA TYR A 156 -11.54 14.07 2.34
C TYR A 156 -10.21 14.70 2.76
N GLU A 157 -9.62 14.24 3.85
CA GLU A 157 -8.38 14.83 4.39
C GLU A 157 -7.10 14.15 3.85
N ASN A 158 -7.18 12.88 3.47
CA ASN A 158 -6.05 12.12 2.89
C ASN A 158 -4.80 12.21 3.78
N GLN A 159 -4.99 11.99 5.09
CA GLN A 159 -3.93 12.14 6.08
C GLN A 159 -3.08 10.87 6.11
N LEU A 160 -1.79 11.04 5.78
CA LEU A 160 -0.77 10.02 6.01
C LEU A 160 -0.23 10.15 7.43
N ARG A 161 -0.30 9.06 8.20
CA ARG A 161 0.30 8.95 9.53
C ARG A 161 1.27 7.78 9.53
N VAL A 162 2.45 8.00 10.09
CA VAL A 162 3.51 6.98 10.15
C VAL A 162 3.96 6.85 11.59
N PHE A 163 4.02 5.61 12.05
CA PHE A 163 4.49 5.24 13.37
C PHE A 163 5.72 4.34 13.25
N GLN A 164 6.77 4.69 13.99
CA GLN A 164 7.98 3.89 14.07
C GLN A 164 8.08 3.23 15.44
N LEU A 165 8.45 1.95 15.46
CA LEU A 165 8.70 1.24 16.71
C LEU A 165 10.05 1.67 17.29
N ILE A 166 10.02 2.55 18.29
CA ILE A 166 11.21 3.04 18.97
C ILE A 166 11.32 2.37 20.34
N VAL A 167 12.38 1.58 20.52
CA VAL A 167 12.67 0.78 21.71
C VAL A 167 11.57 -0.23 22.01
N THR A 168 10.44 0.17 22.58
CA THR A 168 9.31 -0.71 22.94
C THR A 168 7.97 -0.25 22.44
N GLN A 169 7.84 1.00 21.97
CA GLN A 169 6.54 1.61 21.66
C GLN A 169 6.56 2.32 20.32
N TYR A 170 5.41 2.39 19.68
CA TYR A 170 5.22 3.22 18.50
C TYR A 170 5.30 4.69 18.87
N GLN A 171 6.02 5.45 18.05
CA GLN A 171 6.05 6.90 18.08
C GLN A 171 5.61 7.42 16.73
N GLU A 172 4.66 8.34 16.73
CA GLU A 172 4.23 9.02 15.51
C GLU A 172 5.37 9.91 15.01
N VAL A 173 5.64 9.82 13.71
CA VAL A 173 6.61 10.66 13.03
C VAL A 173 5.92 11.96 12.62
N GLU A 174 6.54 13.10 12.98
CA GLU A 174 6.11 14.39 12.46
C GLU A 174 6.52 14.53 10.99
N LEU A 175 5.53 14.60 10.11
CA LEU A 175 5.73 14.70 8.67
C LEU A 175 5.61 16.16 8.21
N SER A 176 6.68 16.71 7.62
CA SER A 176 6.67 18.06 7.03
C SER A 176 5.95 18.12 5.68
N GLU A 177 5.90 16.98 4.98
CA GLU A 177 5.18 16.73 3.74
C GLU A 177 4.48 15.37 3.89
N PRO A 178 3.42 15.06 3.12
CA PRO A 178 2.77 13.74 3.17
C PRO A 178 3.63 12.66 2.49
N LYS A 179 4.88 12.54 2.92
CA LYS A 179 5.93 11.66 2.44
C LYS A 179 6.80 11.23 3.62
N PHE A 180 7.20 9.98 3.62
CA PHE A 180 8.09 9.43 4.62
C PHE A 180 9.11 8.52 3.95
N TRP A 181 10.39 8.71 4.27
CA TRP A 181 11.48 7.89 3.75
C TRP A 181 11.76 6.72 4.70
N ILE A 182 11.86 5.51 4.16
CA ILE A 182 12.17 4.28 4.89
C ILE A 182 13.59 3.85 4.52
N PRO A 183 14.60 4.17 5.34
CA PRO A 183 16.00 3.96 4.99
C PRO A 183 16.34 2.50 4.66
N GLU A 184 15.75 1.54 5.39
CA GLU A 184 16.03 0.12 5.20
C GLU A 184 15.52 -0.45 3.88
N LEU A 185 14.54 0.22 3.25
CA LEU A 185 14.02 -0.16 1.94
C LEU A 185 14.66 0.65 0.79
N GLU A 186 15.41 1.70 1.11
CA GLU A 186 15.82 2.72 0.12
C GLU A 186 14.63 3.21 -0.73
N LEU A 187 13.48 3.34 -0.08
CA LEU A 187 12.22 3.79 -0.66
C LEU A 187 11.54 4.78 0.27
N GLY A 188 10.73 5.66 -0.32
CA GLY A 188 9.79 6.45 0.44
C GLY A 188 8.35 6.16 0.06
N LEU A 189 7.45 6.31 1.02
CA LEU A 189 6.01 6.19 0.83
C LEU A 189 5.38 7.57 0.98
N GLY A 190 4.46 7.95 0.10
CA GLY A 190 3.80 9.24 0.21
C GLY A 190 2.48 9.32 -0.54
N VAL A 191 1.79 10.45 -0.36
CA VAL A 191 0.53 10.75 -1.02
C VAL A 191 0.82 11.37 -2.39
N TRP A 192 0.46 10.64 -3.43
CA TRP A 192 0.60 10.99 -4.83
C TRP A 192 -0.74 11.40 -5.42
N GLN A 193 -0.79 12.55 -6.09
CA GLN A 193 -1.95 12.98 -6.86
C GLN A 193 -1.84 12.49 -8.30
N GLY A 194 -2.83 11.70 -8.74
CA GLY A 194 -2.94 11.30 -10.13
C GLY A 194 -3.95 10.18 -10.37
N LYS A 195 -3.82 9.56 -11.54
CA LYS A 195 -4.76 8.60 -12.08
C LYS A 195 -4.30 7.15 -11.85
N TYR A 196 -5.12 6.33 -11.20
CA TYR A 196 -4.93 4.88 -11.10
C TYR A 196 -6.26 4.17 -11.34
N GLN A 197 -6.25 3.07 -12.11
CA GLN A 197 -7.47 2.33 -12.51
C GLN A 197 -8.61 3.26 -12.98
N ASP A 198 -8.28 4.14 -13.93
CA ASP A 198 -9.18 5.16 -14.47
C ASP A 198 -9.74 6.21 -13.49
N THR A 199 -9.24 6.24 -12.26
CA THR A 199 -9.72 7.13 -11.21
C THR A 199 -8.66 8.16 -10.81
N GLU A 200 -8.98 9.44 -10.96
CA GLU A 200 -8.16 10.55 -10.47
C GLU A 200 -8.32 10.71 -8.96
N GLY A 201 -7.23 10.84 -8.22
CA GLY A 201 -7.30 10.95 -6.77
C GLY A 201 -5.96 11.15 -6.09
N LEU A 202 -6.00 11.08 -4.75
CA LEU A 202 -4.83 11.02 -3.89
C LEU A 202 -4.64 9.56 -3.45
N TRP A 203 -3.45 9.02 -3.70
CA TRP A 203 -3.13 7.63 -3.46
C TRP A 203 -1.82 7.51 -2.71
N LEU A 204 -1.68 6.51 -1.84
CA LEU A 204 -0.36 6.12 -1.37
C LEU A 204 0.43 5.48 -2.51
N ARG A 205 1.68 5.93 -2.69
CA ARG A 205 2.58 5.46 -3.73
C ARG A 205 4.03 5.50 -3.27
N TRP A 206 4.82 4.55 -3.76
CA TRP A 206 6.26 4.50 -3.48
C TRP A 206 7.04 5.46 -4.39
N TYR A 207 8.09 6.08 -3.85
CA TYR A 207 9.04 6.92 -4.57
C TYR A 207 10.50 6.50 -4.29
N ASP A 208 11.39 6.78 -5.24
CA ASP A 208 12.80 6.43 -5.18
C ASP A 208 13.67 7.46 -4.44
N GLY A 209 14.96 7.18 -4.25
CA GLY A 209 15.90 8.09 -3.58
C GLY A 209 16.15 9.42 -4.29
N ALA A 210 15.69 9.56 -5.54
CA ALA A 210 15.72 10.83 -6.28
C ALA A 210 14.38 11.60 -6.16
N GLY A 211 13.40 11.06 -5.44
CA GLY A 211 12.08 11.67 -5.25
C GLY A 211 11.09 11.40 -6.39
N ASN A 212 11.41 10.50 -7.33
CA ASN A 212 10.51 10.14 -8.42
C ASN A 212 9.53 9.06 -7.96
N TRP A 213 8.26 9.23 -8.29
CA TRP A 213 7.25 8.18 -8.08
C TRP A 213 7.58 6.94 -8.92
N ILE A 214 7.58 5.78 -8.27
CA ILE A 214 7.85 4.52 -8.95
C ILE A 214 6.68 4.20 -9.86
N GLU A 215 6.97 3.97 -11.13
CA GLU A 215 5.98 3.68 -12.17
C GLU A 215 5.34 2.30 -11.99
N THR A 216 4.02 2.25 -12.22
CA THR A 216 3.26 1.02 -12.41
C THR A 216 3.75 0.29 -13.68
N SER A 217 3.31 -0.95 -13.83
CA SER A 217 3.58 -1.71 -15.06
C SER A 217 2.96 -1.04 -16.30
N ALA A 218 1.73 -0.51 -16.17
CA ALA A 218 0.99 0.15 -17.23
C ALA A 218 1.65 1.46 -17.68
N GLU A 219 2.06 2.33 -16.73
CA GLU A 219 2.76 3.58 -17.06
C GLU A 219 4.09 3.32 -17.78
N ARG A 220 4.85 2.30 -17.35
CA ARG A 220 6.10 1.89 -18.02
C ARG A 220 5.84 1.43 -19.44
N ALA A 221 4.83 0.59 -19.65
CA ALA A 221 4.47 0.08 -20.98
C ALA A 221 4.06 1.21 -21.92
N GLU A 222 3.24 2.15 -21.44
CA GLU A 222 2.83 3.32 -22.23
C GLU A 222 4.01 4.23 -22.57
N ARG A 223 4.89 4.50 -21.60
CA ARG A 223 6.12 5.26 -21.82
C ARG A 223 7.03 4.61 -22.86
N GLN A 224 7.18 3.28 -22.81
CA GLN A 224 7.97 2.52 -23.79
C GLN A 224 7.34 2.60 -25.19
N LYS A 225 6.02 2.46 -25.29
CA LYS A 225 5.28 2.59 -26.55
C LYS A 225 5.45 3.98 -27.17
N GLN A 226 5.28 5.03 -26.40
CA GLN A 226 5.47 6.41 -26.87
C GLN A 226 6.89 6.67 -27.36
N ARG A 227 7.91 6.11 -26.68
CA ARG A 227 9.30 6.20 -27.13
C ARG A 227 9.53 5.48 -28.45
N ALA A 228 9.03 4.25 -28.59
CA ALA A 228 9.13 3.48 -29.82
C ALA A 228 8.44 4.19 -30.99
N GLU A 229 7.26 4.77 -30.78
CA GLU A 229 6.54 5.54 -31.80
C GLU A 229 7.32 6.81 -32.21
N GLN A 230 7.89 7.54 -31.24
CA GLN A 230 8.72 8.71 -31.54
C GLN A 230 10.00 8.35 -32.29
N GLU A 231 10.66 7.25 -31.92
CA GLU A 231 11.85 6.75 -32.62
C GLU A 231 11.51 6.31 -34.04
N SER A 232 10.40 5.59 -34.24
CA SER A 232 9.92 5.20 -35.57
C SER A 232 9.66 6.42 -36.46
N GLN A 233 8.96 7.43 -35.93
CA GLN A 233 8.70 8.68 -36.68
C GLN A 233 9.99 9.45 -37.00
N ARG A 234 10.97 9.44 -36.11
CA ARG A 234 12.28 10.07 -36.36
C ARG A 234 13.07 9.31 -37.43
N ALA A 235 13.07 7.98 -37.37
CA ALA A 235 13.70 7.11 -38.34
C ALA A 235 13.08 7.30 -39.74
N GLU A 236 11.75 7.33 -39.84
CA GLU A 236 11.04 7.60 -41.10
C GLU A 236 11.39 8.98 -41.69
N ARG A 237 11.38 10.03 -40.86
CA ARG A 237 11.77 11.38 -41.32
C ARG A 237 13.22 11.46 -41.76
N LEU A 238 14.12 10.74 -41.09
CA LEU A 238 15.53 10.70 -41.47
C LEU A 238 15.71 9.90 -42.77
N ALA A 239 15.05 8.76 -42.90
CA ALA A 239 15.05 7.95 -44.11
C ALA A 239 14.55 8.76 -45.31
N GLU A 240 13.47 9.54 -45.15
CA GLU A 240 12.96 10.42 -46.20
C GLU A 240 13.95 11.53 -46.57
N LYS A 241 14.61 12.14 -45.58
CA LYS A 241 15.69 13.12 -45.84
C LYS A 241 16.88 12.49 -46.57
N LEU A 242 17.29 11.27 -46.20
CA LEU A 242 18.37 10.56 -46.90
C LEU A 242 17.98 10.26 -48.35
N ARG A 243 16.75 9.81 -48.60
CA ARG A 243 16.23 9.59 -49.96
C ARG A 243 16.25 10.86 -50.80
N THR A 244 15.85 12.02 -50.23
CA THR A 244 15.94 13.32 -50.92
C THR A 244 17.38 13.77 -51.21
N LEU A 245 18.35 13.31 -50.42
CA LEU A 245 19.78 13.51 -50.69
C LEU A 245 20.38 12.45 -51.64
N GLY A 246 19.56 11.52 -52.16
CA GLY A 246 20.00 10.45 -53.05
C GLY A 246 20.72 9.29 -52.36
N ILE A 247 20.64 9.21 -51.03
CA ILE A 247 21.21 8.12 -50.22
C ILE A 247 20.09 7.12 -49.91
N ASN A 248 20.28 5.85 -50.25
CA ASN A 248 19.33 4.80 -49.88
C ASN A 248 19.53 4.43 -48.38
N PRO A 249 18.51 4.63 -47.52
CA PRO A 249 18.63 4.33 -46.09
C PRO A 249 18.83 2.84 -45.78
N ASP A 250 18.39 1.95 -46.69
CA ASP A 250 18.44 0.50 -46.50
C ASP A 250 19.84 -0.09 -46.80
N ASP A 251 20.76 0.73 -47.32
CA ASP A 251 22.14 0.35 -47.66
C ASP A 251 23.16 0.81 -46.59
N LEU A 252 22.71 1.36 -45.46
CA LEU A 252 23.50 1.82 -44.30
C LEU A 252 23.41 0.85 -43.12
#